data_AF-A0A9P6VRV7-F1
#
_entry.id   AF-A0A9P6VRV7-F1
#
_cell.length_a   1.000
_cell.length_b   1.000
_cell.length_c   1.000
_cell.angle_alpha   90.00
_cell.angle_beta   90.00
_cell.angle_gamma   90.00
#
_symmetry.space_group_name_H-M   'P 1'
#
loop_
_entity.id
_entity.type
_entity.pdbx_description
1 polymer ?
#
loop_
_entity_poly.entity_id
_entity_poly.type
_entity_poly.pdbx_seq_one_letter_code
_entity_poly.pdbx_strand_id
1 'polypeptide(L)'
;MAPATSRKRKYPHEDDNSVNGAVVAPPTSIVNGPPAEDAVIYRSPGLVPDARLKVFDREFHVHSVPLGNEQKISAFEDYQFEREAFQDLLSAIYNRPYTIHHLEQLKKIVSLADFYCALPILSSTIINGLISSDMYESATAGDNTPSDFAFAAPDLIHAAYKLRHPILFRECLIHVVGQWQSITDEQMRNLEENIAIYRLIVREVTYNCRMIMEASQKVMRLLSERCPIQIGREDYPGSGIDNPELLRAVHTGLLKLENPKERHQNIIEVLKADIKGLLTNNLFLDRSGFAAGEDGPHRFYFLCAYISDEEMPWDAESIDW
;
A
#
# COMPACT_ATOMS: atom_id res chain seq x y z
N MET A 1 -35.73 45.54 8.28
CA MET A 1 -34.54 46.38 8.58
C MET A 1 -34.03 46.02 9.97
N ALA A 2 -32.85 45.40 10.02
CA ALA A 2 -31.90 45.20 11.12
C ALA A 2 -31.25 43.80 10.98
N PRO A 3 -29.91 43.69 10.89
CA PRO A 3 -29.19 42.46 10.54
C PRO A 3 -28.62 41.73 11.78
N ALA A 4 -28.36 40.43 11.65
CA ALA A 4 -27.62 39.63 12.64
C ALA A 4 -26.53 38.81 11.89
N THR A 5 -25.31 39.33 11.80
CA THR A 5 -24.14 39.02 12.65
C THR A 5 -23.40 37.73 12.26
N SER A 6 -22.39 37.95 11.41
CA SER A 6 -21.25 37.06 11.16
C SER A 6 -20.52 36.72 12.48
N ARG A 7 -20.45 35.43 12.81
CA ARG A 7 -19.55 34.93 13.86
C ARG A 7 -18.21 34.53 13.23
N LYS A 8 -17.27 35.48 13.23
CA LYS A 8 -15.84 35.17 13.15
C LYS A 8 -15.43 34.45 14.44
N ARG A 9 -15.04 33.18 14.36
CA ARG A 9 -14.29 32.53 15.43
C ARG A 9 -12.80 32.77 15.18
N LYS A 10 -12.23 33.65 16.01
CA LYS A 10 -10.80 33.76 16.29
C LYS A 10 -10.43 32.59 17.21
N TYR A 11 -9.44 31.80 16.82
CA TYR A 11 -8.65 30.97 17.71
C TYR A 11 -7.16 31.12 17.35
N PRO A 12 -6.26 30.90 18.33
CA PRO A 12 -5.00 31.61 18.44
C PRO A 12 -3.90 30.99 17.58
N HIS A 13 -2.95 31.85 17.22
CA HIS A 13 -1.60 31.45 16.85
C HIS A 13 -0.97 30.69 18.01
N GLU A 14 -0.67 29.41 17.80
CA GLU A 14 0.35 28.68 18.54
C GLU A 14 1.30 28.07 17.51
N ASP A 15 2.47 28.69 17.47
CA ASP A 15 3.82 28.27 17.10
C ASP A 15 4.02 26.99 16.29
N ASP A 16 4.69 27.22 15.16
CA ASP A 16 5.45 26.29 14.34
C ASP A 16 6.25 25.28 15.19
N ASN A 17 5.88 24.01 15.05
CA ASN A 17 6.85 22.92 15.05
C ASN A 17 6.46 21.94 13.94
N SER A 18 6.58 22.43 12.71
CA SER A 18 6.80 21.57 11.55
C SER A 18 8.14 20.87 11.76
N VAL A 19 8.10 19.67 12.33
CA VAL A 19 9.22 18.74 12.27
C VAL A 19 9.27 18.25 10.83
N ASN A 20 9.95 19.03 9.98
CA ASN A 20 10.50 18.52 8.74
C ASN A 20 11.42 17.35 9.13
N GLY A 21 10.93 16.12 8.91
CA GLY A 21 11.71 14.89 9.03
C GLY A 21 12.79 14.86 7.95
N ALA A 22 13.85 15.66 8.12
CA ALA A 22 15.03 15.56 7.30
C ALA A 22 15.57 14.14 7.41
N VAL A 23 15.61 13.43 6.27
CA VAL A 23 16.25 12.12 6.18
C VAL A 23 17.73 12.30 6.54
N VAL A 24 18.11 11.93 7.76
CA VAL A 24 19.51 11.89 8.16
C VAL A 24 20.08 10.57 7.65
N ALA A 25 21.03 10.64 6.74
CA ALA A 25 21.72 9.46 6.25
C ALA A 25 22.53 8.79 7.38
N PRO A 26 22.66 7.45 7.37
CA PRO A 26 23.49 6.78 8.35
C PRO A 26 24.94 7.26 8.21
N PRO A 27 25.65 7.56 9.33
CA PRO A 27 27.02 8.04 9.33
C PRO A 27 27.90 7.04 8.58
N THR A 28 28.28 7.43 7.37
CA THR A 28 29.11 6.64 6.47
C THR A 28 30.48 7.30 6.40
N SER A 29 31.54 6.52 6.61
CA SER A 29 32.91 7.02 6.48
C SER A 29 33.79 6.02 5.74
N ILE A 30 34.73 6.55 4.96
CA ILE A 30 35.76 5.75 4.31
C ILE A 30 36.78 5.30 5.38
N VAL A 31 36.99 4.00 5.49
CA VAL A 31 37.94 3.43 6.45
C VAL A 31 39.32 3.27 5.82
N ASN A 32 40.34 3.82 6.50
CA ASN A 32 41.76 3.58 6.21
C ASN A 32 42.34 2.68 7.31
N GLY A 33 42.87 1.49 6.98
CA GLY A 33 43.37 0.50 7.95
C GLY A 33 43.30 -0.97 7.46
N PRO A 34 43.70 -1.98 8.25
CA PRO A 34 43.44 -3.39 7.93
C PRO A 34 41.93 -3.71 8.01
N PRO A 35 41.43 -4.74 7.29
CA PRO A 35 40.02 -5.15 7.34
C PRO A 35 39.58 -5.57 8.74
N ALA A 36 38.38 -5.17 9.18
CA ALA A 36 37.73 -5.82 10.32
C ALA A 36 37.42 -7.30 10.01
N GLU A 37 37.55 -8.19 11.00
CA GLU A 37 37.33 -9.64 10.84
C GLU A 37 35.87 -10.00 10.51
N ASP A 38 34.92 -9.13 10.83
CA ASP A 38 33.47 -9.29 10.65
C ASP A 38 32.90 -8.45 9.47
N ALA A 39 33.77 -7.94 8.60
CA ALA A 39 33.38 -7.12 7.46
C ALA A 39 32.48 -7.87 6.47
N VAL A 40 31.40 -7.22 6.02
CA VAL A 40 30.51 -7.76 4.98
C VAL A 40 31.04 -7.42 3.60
N ILE A 41 31.32 -8.44 2.79
CA ILE A 41 31.95 -8.25 1.48
C ILE A 41 30.93 -8.43 0.34
N TYR A 42 30.77 -7.38 -0.46
CA TYR A 42 29.98 -7.39 -1.69
C TYR A 42 30.92 -7.51 -2.90
N ARG A 43 30.78 -8.62 -3.64
CA ARG A 43 31.62 -8.94 -4.81
C ARG A 43 30.77 -8.97 -6.07
N SER A 44 31.28 -8.39 -7.14
CA SER A 44 30.74 -8.53 -8.49
C SER A 44 31.71 -9.37 -9.31
N PRO A 45 31.23 -10.27 -10.20
CA PRO A 45 32.11 -11.12 -11.01
C PRO A 45 33.15 -10.30 -11.77
N GLY A 46 34.44 -10.62 -11.59
CA GLY A 46 35.55 -9.94 -12.27
C GLY A 46 36.02 -8.63 -11.62
N LEU A 47 35.42 -8.19 -10.51
CA LEU A 47 35.81 -6.98 -9.79
C LEU A 47 36.32 -7.29 -8.38
N VAL A 48 37.25 -6.47 -7.90
CA VAL A 48 37.76 -6.50 -6.53
C VAL A 48 37.18 -5.28 -5.79
N PRO A 49 36.55 -5.46 -4.62
CA PRO A 49 36.07 -4.34 -3.81
C PRO A 49 37.22 -3.40 -3.46
N ASP A 50 37.07 -2.12 -3.80
CA ASP A 50 38.08 -1.07 -3.65
C ASP A 50 37.65 0.05 -2.68
N ALA A 51 36.40 0.02 -2.21
CA ALA A 51 35.86 0.95 -1.24
C ALA A 51 35.47 0.22 0.06
N ARG A 52 35.71 0.89 1.20
CA ARG A 52 35.36 0.39 2.53
C ARG A 52 34.54 1.43 3.25
N LEU A 53 33.26 1.12 3.42
CA LEU A 53 32.33 1.97 4.13
C LEU A 53 32.19 1.44 5.55
N LYS A 54 32.42 2.30 6.54
CA LYS A 54 31.94 2.05 7.89
C LYS A 54 30.61 2.75 8.05
N VAL A 55 29.58 1.94 8.26
CA VAL A 55 28.23 2.39 8.57
C VAL A 55 27.95 1.96 10.01
N PHE A 56 27.91 2.95 10.91
CA PHE A 56 27.92 2.76 12.36
C PHE A 56 29.13 1.96 12.85
N ASP A 57 28.91 0.75 13.37
CA ASP A 57 29.90 -0.16 13.93
C ASP A 57 30.42 -1.20 12.93
N ARG A 58 29.78 -1.34 11.76
CA ARG A 58 30.04 -2.41 10.80
C ARG A 58 30.77 -1.92 9.55
N GLU A 59 31.74 -2.71 9.08
CA GLU A 59 32.51 -2.42 7.86
C GLU A 59 31.92 -3.18 6.67
N PHE A 60 31.72 -2.48 5.55
CA PHE A 60 31.20 -2.99 4.30
C PHE A 60 32.24 -2.79 3.21
N HIS A 61 32.61 -3.87 2.53
CA HIS A 61 33.56 -3.85 1.41
C HIS A 61 32.75 -3.88 0.13
N VAL A 62 32.83 -2.79 -0.63
CA VAL A 62 32.04 -2.53 -1.83
C VAL A 62 32.95 -2.00 -2.94
N HIS A 63 32.44 -1.93 -4.15
CA HIS A 63 33.09 -1.23 -5.25
C HIS A 63 32.80 0.27 -5.13
N SER A 64 33.72 1.14 -5.54
CA SER A 64 33.59 2.60 -5.50
C SER A 64 32.58 3.14 -6.53
N VAL A 65 32.39 2.43 -7.64
CA VAL A 65 31.55 2.79 -8.78
C VAL A 65 30.06 3.03 -8.46
N PRO A 66 29.38 2.25 -7.58
CA PRO A 66 27.94 2.42 -7.35
C PRO A 66 27.57 3.57 -6.40
N LEU A 67 28.52 4.22 -5.74
CA LEU A 67 28.25 5.14 -4.63
C LEU A 67 28.63 6.56 -5.01
N GLY A 68 27.72 7.23 -5.71
CA GLY A 68 27.82 8.67 -5.96
C GLY A 68 27.45 9.45 -4.71
N ASN A 69 28.46 10.06 -4.07
CA ASN A 69 28.44 11.22 -3.16
C ASN A 69 28.97 10.98 -1.74
N GLU A 70 30.01 11.76 -1.39
CA GLU A 70 30.61 11.89 -0.06
C GLU A 70 29.91 13.00 0.74
N GLN A 71 29.00 12.67 1.68
CA GLN A 71 28.59 13.61 2.73
C GLN A 71 28.40 12.90 4.07
N LYS A 72 29.00 13.49 5.12
CA LYS A 72 28.90 13.09 6.53
C LYS A 72 27.84 13.92 7.24
N ILE A 73 26.85 13.31 7.89
CA ILE A 73 26.03 13.94 8.95
C ILE A 73 25.68 12.90 10.05
N SER A 74 25.46 13.39 11.27
CA SER A 74 25.42 12.72 12.57
C SER A 74 24.03 12.33 13.12
N ALA A 75 23.98 11.17 13.78
CA ALA A 75 23.28 10.78 15.03
C ALA A 75 21.80 11.17 15.28
N PHE A 76 20.86 10.20 15.19
CA PHE A 76 20.18 9.46 16.30
C PHE A 76 18.97 8.64 15.76
N GLU A 77 18.54 7.63 16.54
CA GLU A 77 17.43 6.65 16.36
C GLU A 77 17.73 5.37 15.55
N ASP A 78 17.04 4.28 15.93
CA ASP A 78 17.43 2.85 15.95
C ASP A 78 18.52 2.39 14.96
N TYR A 79 19.77 2.35 15.46
CA TYR A 79 20.98 2.01 14.72
C TYR A 79 20.93 0.67 13.98
N GLN A 80 20.21 -0.29 14.54
CA GLN A 80 20.14 -1.64 13.99
C GLN A 80 19.22 -1.66 12.77
N PHE A 81 18.06 -1.02 12.91
CA PHE A 81 17.08 -0.90 11.84
C PHE A 81 17.62 -0.14 10.61
N GLU A 82 18.30 0.99 10.82
CA GLU A 82 18.89 1.74 9.69
C GLU A 82 20.01 0.96 9.00
N ARG A 83 20.81 0.23 9.79
CA ARG A 83 21.87 -0.64 9.27
C ARG A 83 21.32 -1.79 8.46
N GLU A 84 20.21 -2.39 8.88
CA GLU A 84 19.53 -3.46 8.16
C GLU A 84 18.95 -2.94 6.84
N ALA A 85 18.21 -1.82 6.87
CA ALA A 85 17.69 -1.20 5.65
C ALA A 85 18.81 -0.82 4.65
N PHE A 86 19.95 -0.33 5.14
CA PHE A 86 21.12 -0.06 4.30
C PHE A 86 21.74 -1.34 3.74
N GLN A 87 21.83 -2.41 4.53
CA GLN A 87 22.30 -3.72 4.07
C GLN A 87 21.38 -4.29 2.97
N ASP A 88 20.07 -4.10 3.09
CA ASP A 88 19.10 -4.52 2.07
C ASP A 88 19.22 -3.68 0.80
N LEU A 89 19.47 -2.37 0.92
CA LEU A 89 19.76 -1.51 -0.23
C LEU A 89 21.04 -1.96 -0.95
N LEU A 90 22.11 -2.28 -0.21
CA LEU A 90 23.30 -2.87 -0.81
C LEU A 90 22.98 -4.22 -1.47
N SER A 91 22.16 -5.05 -0.84
CA SER A 91 21.72 -6.32 -1.44
C SER A 91 20.98 -6.10 -2.75
N ALA A 92 20.10 -5.09 -2.84
CA ALA A 92 19.46 -4.67 -4.08
C ALA A 92 20.49 -4.22 -5.14
N ILE A 93 21.44 -3.34 -4.78
CA ILE A 93 22.48 -2.84 -5.69
C ILE A 93 23.37 -3.95 -6.24
N TYR A 94 23.67 -4.95 -5.43
CA TYR A 94 24.49 -6.09 -5.80
C TYR A 94 23.68 -7.29 -6.32
N ASN A 95 22.37 -7.13 -6.53
CA ASN A 95 21.46 -8.19 -6.95
C ASN A 95 21.58 -9.47 -6.09
N ARG A 96 21.72 -9.29 -4.78
CA ARG A 96 21.69 -10.35 -3.78
C ARG A 96 20.26 -10.51 -3.24
N PRO A 97 19.85 -11.72 -2.84
CA PRO A 97 18.56 -11.92 -2.18
C PRO A 97 18.45 -11.11 -0.89
N TYR A 98 17.29 -10.48 -0.68
CA TYR A 98 16.89 -9.81 0.55
C TYR A 98 15.38 -9.97 0.74
N THR A 99 14.87 -9.72 1.94
CA THR A 99 13.44 -9.80 2.26
C THR A 99 13.06 -8.59 3.09
N ILE A 100 11.94 -7.97 2.74
CA ILE A 100 11.36 -6.88 3.50
C ILE A 100 10.36 -7.49 4.46
N HIS A 101 10.51 -7.31 5.77
CA HIS A 101 9.64 -7.95 6.77
C HIS A 101 8.50 -7.05 7.25
N HIS A 102 8.67 -5.74 7.21
CA HIS A 102 7.67 -4.80 7.70
C HIS A 102 7.69 -3.44 6.98
N LEU A 103 6.57 -2.73 7.07
CA LEU A 103 6.29 -1.49 6.36
C LEU A 103 7.33 -0.38 6.60
N GLU A 104 7.81 -0.24 7.83
CA GLU A 104 8.79 0.80 8.16
C GLU A 104 10.12 0.55 7.46
N GLN A 105 10.55 -0.72 7.32
CA GLN A 105 11.75 -1.08 6.58
C GLN A 105 11.60 -0.75 5.10
N LEU A 106 10.43 -1.01 4.52
CA LEU A 106 10.12 -0.60 3.14
C LEU A 106 10.25 0.91 2.98
N LYS A 107 9.62 1.71 3.85
CA LYS A 107 9.74 3.17 3.81
C LYS A 107 11.21 3.63 3.94
N LYS A 108 11.96 3.02 4.86
CA LYS A 108 13.37 3.36 5.10
C LYS A 108 14.27 2.98 3.93
N ILE A 109 14.14 1.80 3.33
CA ILE A 109 14.95 1.40 2.16
C ILE A 109 14.63 2.30 0.95
N VAL A 110 13.37 2.72 0.75
CA VAL A 110 13.03 3.73 -0.28
C VAL A 110 13.69 5.06 0.01
N SER A 111 13.65 5.52 1.25
CA SER A 111 14.29 6.77 1.68
C SER A 111 15.81 6.73 1.45
N LEU A 112 16.48 5.62 1.78
CA LEU A 112 17.91 5.43 1.53
C LEU A 112 18.20 5.36 0.03
N ALA A 113 17.36 4.67 -0.74
CA ALA A 113 17.52 4.60 -2.20
C ALA A 113 17.36 5.98 -2.86
N ASP A 114 16.47 6.83 -2.37
CA ASP A 114 16.36 8.22 -2.81
C ASP A 114 17.65 8.99 -2.52
N PHE A 115 18.12 8.90 -1.26
CA PHE A 115 19.35 9.57 -0.83
C PHE A 115 20.60 9.14 -1.63
N TYR A 116 20.76 7.84 -1.89
CA TYR A 116 21.89 7.29 -2.65
C TYR A 116 21.64 7.23 -4.18
N CYS A 117 20.57 7.87 -4.67
CA CYS A 117 20.19 7.88 -6.08
C CYS A 117 20.06 6.46 -6.70
N ALA A 118 19.60 5.51 -5.90
CA ALA A 118 19.45 4.10 -6.23
C ALA A 118 17.97 3.66 -6.39
N LEU A 119 17.01 4.60 -6.47
CA LEU A 119 15.59 4.28 -6.67
C LEU A 119 15.32 3.39 -7.91
N PRO A 120 15.95 3.61 -9.10
CA PRO A 120 15.72 2.74 -10.24
C PRO A 120 16.18 1.30 -10.00
N ILE A 121 17.33 1.16 -9.34
CA ILE A 121 17.90 -0.15 -8.98
C ILE A 121 16.96 -0.85 -8.01
N LEU A 122 16.59 -0.17 -6.92
CA LEU A 122 15.68 -0.73 -5.93
C LEU A 122 14.34 -1.10 -6.57
N SER A 123 13.74 -0.22 -7.38
CA SER A 123 12.49 -0.51 -8.10
C SER A 123 12.59 -1.79 -8.94
N SER A 124 13.71 -2.01 -9.64
CA SER A 124 13.91 -3.21 -10.45
C SER A 124 14.04 -4.52 -9.64
N THR A 125 14.48 -4.45 -8.38
CA THR A 125 14.74 -5.65 -7.55
C THR A 125 13.72 -5.87 -6.43
N ILE A 126 12.94 -4.84 -6.07
CA ILE A 126 12.11 -4.84 -4.86
C ILE A 126 11.04 -5.91 -4.86
N ILE A 127 10.53 -6.30 -6.03
CA ILE A 127 9.56 -7.38 -6.15
C ILE A 127 10.07 -8.69 -5.53
N ASN A 128 11.36 -8.98 -5.63
CA ASN A 128 11.95 -10.19 -5.04
C ASN A 128 11.95 -10.13 -3.51
N GLY A 129 12.14 -8.94 -2.94
CA GLY A 129 12.08 -8.71 -1.49
C GLY A 129 10.66 -8.65 -0.94
N LEU A 130 9.67 -8.29 -1.77
CA LEU A 130 8.27 -8.19 -1.39
C LEU A 130 7.51 -9.51 -1.53
N ILE A 131 7.84 -10.33 -2.54
CA ILE A 131 7.15 -11.59 -2.80
C ILE A 131 7.15 -12.45 -1.52
N SER A 132 8.29 -12.66 -0.87
CA SER A 132 8.36 -13.48 0.35
C SER A 132 8.20 -12.67 1.64
N SER A 133 7.56 -11.51 1.58
CA SER A 133 7.43 -10.63 2.74
C SER A 133 6.30 -11.08 3.67
N ASP A 134 6.63 -11.14 4.96
CA ASP A 134 5.66 -11.41 6.04
C ASP A 134 4.68 -10.23 6.23
N MET A 135 4.97 -9.06 5.65
CA MET A 135 4.14 -7.85 5.82
C MET A 135 2.74 -7.97 5.17
N TYR A 136 2.57 -8.97 4.29
CA TYR A 136 1.29 -9.31 3.67
C TYR A 136 0.55 -10.43 4.40
N GLU A 137 1.15 -11.04 5.43
CA GLU A 137 0.45 -12.01 6.26
C GLU A 137 -0.49 -11.25 7.22
N SER A 138 -1.76 -11.64 7.25
CA SER A 138 -2.70 -11.14 8.25
C SER A 138 -2.36 -11.80 9.59
N ALA A 139 -1.84 -11.02 10.53
CA ALA A 139 -1.36 -11.49 11.83
C ALA A 139 -2.44 -12.13 12.73
N THR A 140 -3.72 -12.00 12.36
CA THR A 140 -4.84 -12.40 13.21
C THR A 140 -5.99 -12.97 12.39
N ALA A 141 -5.93 -14.27 12.13
CA ALA A 141 -7.10 -15.03 11.72
C ALA A 141 -8.17 -15.00 12.84
N GLY A 142 -9.02 -13.98 12.88
CA GLY A 142 -10.19 -13.98 13.77
C GLY A 142 -10.77 -12.62 14.15
N ASP A 143 -10.01 -11.53 14.07
CA ASP A 143 -10.56 -10.17 14.17
C ASP A 143 -10.77 -9.63 12.76
N ASN A 144 -11.92 -9.01 12.51
CA ASN A 144 -12.23 -8.45 11.20
C ASN A 144 -11.46 -7.13 10.96
N THR A 145 -10.21 -7.06 11.41
CA THR A 145 -9.36 -5.89 11.31
C THR A 145 -8.66 -5.89 9.95
N PRO A 146 -8.54 -4.73 9.29
CA PRO A 146 -7.70 -4.62 8.10
C PRO A 146 -6.27 -5.07 8.42
N SER A 147 -5.58 -5.67 7.45
CA SER A 147 -4.16 -5.98 7.61
C SER A 147 -3.33 -4.71 7.84
N ASP A 148 -2.19 -4.83 8.52
CA ASP A 148 -1.27 -3.70 8.74
C ASP A 148 -0.90 -3.01 7.42
N PHE A 149 -0.69 -3.79 6.36
CA PHE A 149 -0.45 -3.26 5.01
C PHE A 149 -1.63 -2.44 4.49
N ALA A 150 -2.85 -2.96 4.62
CA ALA A 150 -4.05 -2.28 4.16
C ALA A 150 -4.28 -0.96 4.91
N PHE A 151 -3.98 -0.92 6.21
CA PHE A 151 -4.06 0.29 7.03
C PHE A 151 -3.01 1.33 6.62
N ALA A 152 -1.79 0.90 6.32
CA ALA A 152 -0.68 1.79 5.94
C ALA A 152 -0.63 2.17 4.45
N ALA A 153 -1.47 1.56 3.61
CA ALA A 153 -1.50 1.80 2.17
C ALA A 153 -1.65 3.28 1.75
N PRO A 154 -2.46 4.13 2.42
CA PRO A 154 -2.53 5.55 2.11
C PRO A 154 -1.20 6.29 2.25
N ASP A 155 -0.36 5.89 3.20
CA ASP A 155 0.94 6.51 3.40
C ASP A 155 1.99 5.89 2.47
N LEU A 156 1.88 4.59 2.22
CA LEU A 156 2.85 3.84 1.41
C LEU A 156 2.74 4.13 -0.09
N ILE A 157 1.58 4.58 -0.58
CA ILE A 157 1.38 4.86 -2.00
C ILE A 157 2.35 5.92 -2.54
N HIS A 158 2.80 6.87 -1.70
CA HIS A 158 3.80 7.87 -2.07
C HIS A 158 5.19 7.25 -2.25
N ALA A 159 5.55 6.26 -1.42
CA ALA A 159 6.80 5.51 -1.59
C ALA A 159 6.75 4.64 -2.86
N ALA A 160 5.62 4.00 -3.12
CA ALA A 160 5.40 3.23 -4.35
C ALA A 160 5.48 4.12 -5.61
N TYR A 161 4.91 5.31 -5.54
CA TYR A 161 4.98 6.33 -6.59
C TYR A 161 6.42 6.82 -6.79
N LYS A 162 7.14 7.14 -5.71
CA LYS A 162 8.56 7.54 -5.78
C LYS A 162 9.43 6.43 -6.37
N LEU A 163 9.13 5.17 -6.08
CA LEU A 163 9.78 4.01 -6.71
C LEU A 163 9.28 3.72 -8.13
N ARG A 164 8.26 4.41 -8.63
CA ARG A 164 7.61 4.10 -9.92
C ARG A 164 7.35 2.60 -10.10
N HIS A 165 7.01 1.90 -9.00
CA HIS A 165 6.95 0.44 -8.99
C HIS A 165 5.49 -0.02 -9.20
N PRO A 166 5.12 -0.54 -10.38
CA PRO A 166 3.72 -0.70 -10.79
C PRO A 166 2.93 -1.64 -9.89
N ILE A 167 3.52 -2.77 -9.50
CA ILE A 167 2.86 -3.80 -8.68
C ILE A 167 2.57 -3.25 -7.28
N LEU A 168 3.57 -2.63 -6.64
CA LEU A 168 3.41 -2.07 -5.29
C LEU A 168 2.41 -0.91 -5.30
N PHE A 169 2.43 -0.08 -6.33
CA PHE A 169 1.49 1.03 -6.45
C PHE A 169 0.05 0.54 -6.62
N ARG A 170 -0.18 -0.49 -7.45
CA ARG A 170 -1.50 -1.14 -7.59
C ARG A 170 -1.97 -1.72 -6.26
N GLU A 171 -1.10 -2.40 -5.55
CA GLU A 171 -1.42 -2.98 -4.25
C GLU A 171 -1.92 -1.90 -3.28
N CYS A 172 -1.18 -0.80 -3.15
CA CYS A 172 -1.58 0.33 -2.32
C CYS A 172 -2.90 0.96 -2.82
N LEU A 173 -3.04 1.19 -4.13
CA LEU A 173 -4.22 1.80 -4.72
C LEU A 173 -5.48 0.99 -4.43
N ILE A 174 -5.42 -0.34 -4.54
CA ILE A 174 -6.56 -1.22 -4.28
C ILE A 174 -7.05 -1.05 -2.83
N HIS A 175 -6.13 -1.07 -1.86
CA HIS A 175 -6.49 -0.88 -0.45
C HIS A 175 -7.01 0.52 -0.14
N VAL A 176 -6.41 1.57 -0.74
CA VAL A 176 -6.85 2.96 -0.56
C VAL A 176 -8.25 3.17 -1.12
N VAL A 177 -8.51 2.70 -2.34
CA VAL A 177 -9.81 2.85 -3.00
C VAL A 177 -10.87 2.03 -2.27
N GLY A 178 -10.55 0.80 -1.86
CA GLY A 178 -11.45 -0.07 -1.12
C GLY A 178 -11.83 0.52 0.24
N GLN A 179 -10.86 1.06 0.98
CA GLN A 179 -11.07 1.60 2.33
C GLN A 179 -11.34 3.09 2.36
N TRP A 180 -11.75 3.71 1.25
CA TRP A 180 -11.89 5.17 1.14
C TRP A 180 -12.71 5.81 2.27
N GLN A 181 -13.75 5.13 2.76
CA GLN A 181 -14.61 5.61 3.86
C GLN A 181 -13.96 5.50 5.25
N SER A 182 -12.87 4.72 5.37
CA SER A 182 -12.15 4.45 6.61
C SER A 182 -10.80 5.18 6.70
N ILE A 183 -10.43 5.93 5.66
CA ILE A 183 -9.22 6.77 5.64
C ILE A 183 -9.35 7.88 6.70
N THR A 184 -8.31 8.05 7.51
CA THR A 184 -8.28 9.11 8.53
C THR A 184 -8.04 10.49 7.92
N ASP A 185 -8.40 11.57 8.63
CA ASP A 185 -8.13 12.93 8.16
C ASP A 185 -6.63 13.20 7.93
N GLU A 186 -5.75 12.52 8.66
CA GLU A 186 -4.29 12.64 8.49
C GLU A 186 -3.82 11.97 7.20
N GLN A 187 -4.25 10.74 6.96
CA GLN A 187 -3.96 10.04 5.71
C GLN A 187 -4.54 10.77 4.50
N MET A 188 -5.74 11.36 4.64
CA MET A 188 -6.34 12.17 3.57
C MET A 188 -5.46 13.37 3.22
N ARG A 189 -4.95 14.09 4.24
CA ARG A 189 -4.02 15.22 4.01
C ARG A 189 -2.74 14.76 3.30
N ASN A 190 -2.18 13.61 3.68
CA ASN A 190 -0.99 13.04 3.04
C ASN A 190 -1.26 12.73 1.55
N LEU A 191 -2.38 12.06 1.25
CA LEU A 191 -2.79 11.79 -0.14
C LEU A 191 -2.93 13.07 -0.97
N GLU A 192 -3.45 14.14 -0.38
CA GLU A 192 -3.62 15.45 -1.03
C GLU A 192 -2.29 16.16 -1.35
N GLU A 193 -1.17 15.76 -0.75
CA GLU A 193 0.16 16.35 -1.03
C GLU A 193 0.60 16.14 -2.48
N ASN A 194 0.18 15.02 -3.09
CA ASN A 194 0.46 14.73 -4.49
C ASN A 194 -0.84 14.72 -5.31
N ILE A 195 -1.11 15.86 -5.96
CA ILE A 195 -2.33 16.05 -6.76
C ILE A 195 -2.52 15.03 -7.88
N ALA A 196 -1.44 14.48 -8.44
CA ALA A 196 -1.53 13.47 -9.50
C ALA A 196 -2.04 12.14 -8.95
N ILE A 197 -1.45 11.68 -7.83
CA ILE A 197 -1.90 10.48 -7.10
C ILE A 197 -3.34 10.67 -6.62
N TYR A 198 -3.63 11.80 -5.98
CA TYR A 198 -4.96 12.08 -5.43
C TYR A 198 -6.06 12.05 -6.50
N ARG A 199 -5.84 12.72 -7.64
CA ARG A 199 -6.80 12.73 -8.76
C ARG A 199 -7.08 11.34 -9.30
N LEU A 200 -6.02 10.51 -9.39
CA LEU A 200 -6.13 9.13 -9.83
C LEU A 200 -6.96 8.30 -8.83
N ILE A 201 -6.67 8.42 -7.53
CA ILE A 201 -7.45 7.73 -6.48
C ILE A 201 -8.93 8.14 -6.56
N VAL A 202 -9.22 9.45 -6.61
CA VAL A 202 -10.61 9.94 -6.65
C VAL A 202 -11.34 9.43 -7.90
N ARG A 203 -10.66 9.34 -9.05
CA ARG A 203 -11.20 8.73 -10.27
C ARG A 203 -11.60 7.27 -10.03
N GLU A 204 -10.71 6.48 -9.44
CA GLU A 204 -10.96 5.05 -9.17
C GLU A 204 -12.03 4.83 -8.09
N VAL A 205 -12.05 5.64 -7.04
CA VAL A 205 -13.11 5.65 -6.02
C VAL A 205 -14.45 5.94 -6.67
N THR A 206 -14.53 6.95 -7.54
CA THR A 206 -15.76 7.30 -8.26
C THR A 206 -16.23 6.15 -9.16
N TYR A 207 -15.29 5.50 -9.85
CA TYR A 207 -15.59 4.33 -10.68
C TYR A 207 -16.16 3.18 -9.84
N ASN A 208 -15.50 2.83 -8.73
CA ASN A 208 -15.94 1.77 -7.84
C ASN A 208 -17.30 2.07 -7.19
N CYS A 209 -17.53 3.31 -6.73
CA CYS A 209 -18.82 3.73 -6.20
C CYS A 209 -19.94 3.54 -7.23
N ARG A 210 -19.72 3.91 -8.50
CA ARG A 210 -20.71 3.68 -9.56
C ARG A 210 -21.00 2.19 -9.76
N MET A 211 -19.97 1.35 -9.80
CA MET A 211 -20.12 -0.11 -9.93
C MET A 211 -20.94 -0.70 -8.77
N ILE A 212 -20.65 -0.27 -7.53
CA ILE A 212 -21.39 -0.67 -6.33
C ILE A 212 -22.86 -0.25 -6.44
N MET A 213 -23.12 1.01 -6.81
CA MET A 213 -24.48 1.53 -6.96
C MET A 213 -25.28 0.76 -8.01
N GLU A 214 -24.70 0.50 -9.18
CA GLU A 214 -25.35 -0.24 -10.26
C GLU A 214 -25.66 -1.68 -9.84
N ALA A 215 -24.71 -2.36 -9.20
CA ALA A 215 -24.93 -3.70 -8.66
C ALA A 215 -26.03 -3.70 -7.60
N SER A 216 -25.97 -2.79 -6.62
CA SER A 216 -26.97 -2.67 -5.55
C SER A 216 -28.36 -2.40 -6.09
N GLN A 217 -28.50 -1.52 -7.08
CA GLN A 217 -29.79 -1.25 -7.71
C GLN A 217 -30.38 -2.48 -8.41
N LYS A 218 -29.56 -3.21 -9.17
CA LYS A 218 -29.99 -4.46 -9.83
C LYS A 218 -30.41 -5.52 -8.82
N VAL A 219 -29.60 -5.70 -7.78
CA VAL A 219 -29.88 -6.62 -6.67
C VAL A 219 -31.20 -6.26 -5.99
N MET A 220 -31.40 -5.00 -5.63
CA MET A 220 -32.63 -4.53 -4.99
C MET A 220 -33.86 -4.73 -5.88
N ARG A 221 -33.75 -4.45 -7.18
CA ARG A 221 -34.83 -4.72 -8.15
C ARG A 221 -35.19 -6.20 -8.17
N LEU A 222 -34.21 -7.09 -8.30
CA LEU A 222 -34.42 -8.55 -8.35
C LEU A 222 -35.01 -9.10 -7.04
N LEU A 223 -34.55 -8.60 -5.89
CA LEU A 223 -35.10 -8.94 -4.59
C LEU A 223 -36.56 -8.50 -4.46
N SER A 224 -36.88 -7.27 -4.88
CA SER A 224 -38.24 -6.72 -4.81
C SER A 224 -39.24 -7.43 -5.71
N GLU A 225 -38.79 -7.96 -6.85
CA GLU A 225 -39.66 -8.57 -7.85
C GLU A 225 -39.81 -10.10 -7.69
N ARG A 226 -38.80 -10.82 -7.17
CA ARG A 226 -38.68 -12.28 -7.42
C ARG A 226 -38.08 -13.14 -6.31
N CYS A 227 -37.61 -12.61 -5.18
CA CYS A 227 -36.90 -13.41 -4.18
C CYS A 227 -37.41 -13.24 -2.74
N PRO A 228 -37.73 -14.33 -2.00
CA PRO A 228 -38.03 -14.28 -0.58
C PRO A 228 -36.75 -14.35 0.27
N ILE A 229 -35.64 -13.74 -0.17
CA ILE A 229 -34.41 -13.70 0.62
C ILE A 229 -34.68 -12.74 1.78
N GLN A 230 -34.93 -13.30 2.97
CA GLN A 230 -34.98 -12.54 4.21
C GLN A 230 -33.54 -12.17 4.58
N ILE A 231 -33.09 -11.00 4.13
CA ILE A 231 -31.85 -10.41 4.66
C ILE A 231 -32.17 -9.98 6.09
N GLY A 232 -31.54 -10.61 7.08
CA GLY A 232 -31.75 -10.29 8.48
C GLY A 232 -31.39 -8.83 8.75
N ARG A 233 -32.24 -8.10 9.47
CA ARG A 233 -31.98 -6.71 9.86
C ARG A 233 -30.74 -6.57 10.75
N GLU A 234 -30.31 -7.68 11.36
CA GLU A 234 -29.10 -7.80 12.19
C GLU A 234 -27.81 -7.93 11.36
N ASP A 235 -27.91 -8.32 10.07
CA ASP A 235 -26.77 -8.40 9.15
C ASP A 235 -26.44 -7.05 8.47
N TYR A 236 -27.22 -5.99 8.76
CA TYR A 236 -27.16 -4.70 8.10
C TYR A 236 -27.40 -3.52 9.09
N PRO A 237 -26.37 -2.96 9.73
CA PRO A 237 -26.55 -1.99 10.82
C PRO A 237 -26.81 -0.55 10.36
N GLY A 238 -26.68 -0.20 9.07
CA GLY A 238 -26.63 1.22 8.69
C GLY A 238 -26.80 1.52 7.20
N SER A 239 -27.37 2.70 6.94
CA SER A 239 -28.05 3.17 5.73
C SER A 239 -27.18 3.45 4.49
N GLY A 240 -27.67 3.03 3.30
CA GLY A 240 -27.17 3.48 1.99
C GLY A 240 -27.20 2.39 0.92
N ILE A 241 -27.60 2.71 -0.31
CA ILE A 241 -27.52 1.80 -1.48
C ILE A 241 -26.04 1.50 -1.83
N ASP A 242 -25.14 2.29 -1.27
CA ASP A 242 -23.72 2.33 -1.60
C ASP A 242 -22.87 1.55 -0.58
N ASN A 243 -23.51 0.75 0.29
CA ASN A 243 -22.85 0.03 1.36
C ASN A 243 -22.34 -1.35 0.86
N PRO A 244 -21.02 -1.61 0.88
CA PRO A 244 -20.43 -2.92 0.57
C PRO A 244 -21.07 -4.07 1.36
N GLU A 245 -21.57 -3.80 2.57
CA GLU A 245 -22.22 -4.80 3.41
C GLU A 245 -23.52 -5.33 2.82
N LEU A 246 -24.29 -4.53 2.05
CA LEU A 246 -25.51 -5.01 1.39
C LEU A 246 -25.18 -6.05 0.32
N LEU A 247 -24.22 -5.73 -0.53
CA LEU A 247 -23.76 -6.63 -1.59
C LEU A 247 -23.10 -7.88 -1.02
N ARG A 248 -22.38 -7.74 0.11
CA ARG A 248 -21.86 -8.88 0.88
C ARG A 248 -22.97 -9.74 1.45
N ALA A 249 -23.95 -9.16 2.16
CA ALA A 249 -25.07 -9.90 2.74
C ALA A 249 -25.83 -10.68 1.65
N VAL A 250 -25.94 -10.09 0.46
CA VAL A 250 -26.49 -10.75 -0.72
C VAL A 250 -25.56 -11.88 -1.17
N HIS A 251 -24.26 -11.65 -1.38
CA HIS A 251 -23.32 -12.71 -1.77
C HIS A 251 -23.29 -13.89 -0.79
N THR A 252 -23.14 -13.62 0.51
CA THR A 252 -23.16 -14.62 1.58
C THR A 252 -24.51 -15.33 1.65
N GLY A 253 -25.61 -14.59 1.50
CA GLY A 253 -26.96 -15.17 1.39
C GLY A 253 -27.11 -16.09 0.18
N LEU A 254 -26.52 -15.74 -0.97
CA LEU A 254 -26.52 -16.57 -2.18
C LEU A 254 -25.69 -17.85 -2.00
N LEU A 255 -24.54 -17.79 -1.30
CA LEU A 255 -23.69 -18.95 -1.00
C LEU A 255 -24.34 -19.91 -0.01
N LYS A 256 -25.10 -19.40 0.97
CA LYS A 256 -25.79 -20.21 2.00
C LYS A 256 -27.06 -20.92 1.49
N LEU A 257 -27.49 -20.67 0.25
CA LEU A 257 -28.61 -21.41 -0.34
C LEU A 257 -28.11 -22.81 -0.75
N GLU A 258 -28.10 -23.77 0.19
CA GLU A 258 -27.58 -25.13 -0.04
C GLU A 258 -28.41 -26.00 -1.01
N ASN A 259 -29.54 -25.52 -1.52
CA ASN A 259 -30.31 -26.16 -2.60
C ASN A 259 -31.42 -25.21 -3.07
N PRO A 260 -31.09 -24.19 -3.88
CA PRO A 260 -32.11 -23.27 -4.38
C PRO A 260 -33.05 -24.03 -5.32
N LYS A 261 -34.37 -23.85 -5.13
CA LYS A 261 -35.34 -24.32 -6.14
C LYS A 261 -34.92 -23.78 -7.51
N GLU A 262 -35.10 -24.54 -8.58
CA GLU A 262 -34.67 -24.23 -9.96
C GLU A 262 -34.98 -22.78 -10.40
N ARG A 263 -36.14 -22.23 -10.00
CA ARG A 263 -36.54 -20.84 -10.26
C ARG A 263 -35.63 -19.77 -9.63
N HIS A 264 -34.99 -20.07 -8.50
CA HIS A 264 -34.06 -19.17 -7.83
C HIS A 264 -32.64 -19.33 -8.36
N GLN A 265 -32.29 -20.48 -8.97
CA GLN A 265 -30.96 -20.66 -9.58
C GLN A 265 -30.71 -19.61 -10.67
N ASN A 266 -31.68 -19.38 -11.54
CA ASN A 266 -31.57 -18.34 -12.58
C ASN A 266 -31.35 -16.94 -11.99
N ILE A 267 -31.99 -16.62 -10.87
CA ILE A 267 -31.82 -15.33 -10.19
C ILE A 267 -30.45 -15.24 -9.54
N ILE A 268 -30.00 -16.33 -8.90
CA ILE A 268 -28.67 -16.42 -8.28
C ILE A 268 -27.57 -16.24 -9.33
N GLU A 269 -27.68 -16.89 -10.49
CA GLU A 269 -26.68 -16.77 -11.56
C GLU A 269 -26.65 -15.35 -12.15
N VAL A 270 -27.81 -14.71 -12.34
CA VAL A 270 -27.87 -13.29 -12.76
C VAL A 270 -27.20 -12.39 -11.71
N LEU A 271 -27.52 -12.56 -10.43
CA LEU A 271 -26.93 -11.78 -9.35
C LEU A 271 -25.42 -11.99 -9.25
N LYS A 272 -24.94 -13.23 -9.35
CA LYS A 272 -23.51 -13.56 -9.38
C LYS A 272 -22.81 -12.90 -10.55
N ALA A 273 -23.40 -12.94 -11.74
CA ALA A 273 -22.84 -12.28 -12.92
C ALA A 273 -22.73 -10.76 -12.73
N ASP A 274 -23.74 -10.13 -12.12
CA ASP A 274 -23.77 -8.69 -11.88
C ASP A 274 -22.77 -8.23 -10.81
N ILE A 275 -22.49 -9.03 -9.78
CA ILE A 275 -21.54 -8.67 -8.70
C ILE A 275 -20.13 -9.22 -8.93
N LYS A 276 -19.92 -10.10 -9.92
CA LYS A 276 -18.62 -10.75 -10.19
C LYS A 276 -17.48 -9.74 -10.32
N GLY A 277 -17.72 -8.62 -11.01
CA GLY A 277 -16.73 -7.57 -11.17
C GLY A 277 -16.27 -6.98 -9.83
N LEU A 278 -17.20 -6.73 -8.91
CA LEU A 278 -16.92 -6.18 -7.59
C LEU A 278 -16.18 -7.18 -6.68
N LEU A 279 -16.44 -8.48 -6.84
CA LEU A 279 -15.79 -9.54 -6.06
C LEU A 279 -14.45 -9.98 -6.64
N THR A 280 -14.01 -9.39 -7.76
CA THR A 280 -12.71 -9.72 -8.34
C THR A 280 -11.61 -9.21 -7.40
N ASN A 281 -10.68 -10.09 -7.05
CA ASN A 281 -9.48 -9.73 -6.30
C ASN A 281 -8.34 -9.41 -7.28
N ASN A 282 -7.90 -8.16 -7.30
CA ASN A 282 -6.79 -7.70 -8.13
C ASN A 282 -5.46 -7.57 -7.35
N LEU A 283 -5.41 -7.96 -6.08
CA LEU A 283 -4.18 -7.97 -5.29
C LEU A 283 -3.21 -9.02 -5.84
N PHE A 284 -1.92 -8.67 -5.87
CA PHE A 284 -0.85 -9.54 -6.38
C PHE A 284 0.09 -10.02 -5.27
N LEU A 285 0.33 -9.18 -4.26
CA LEU A 285 1.28 -9.44 -3.18
C LEU A 285 0.58 -10.02 -1.95
N ASP A 286 -0.72 -9.75 -1.77
CA ASP A 286 -1.52 -10.43 -0.75
C ASP A 286 -1.53 -11.96 -0.95
N ARG A 287 -1.21 -12.65 0.14
CA ARG A 287 -1.15 -14.13 0.20
C ARG A 287 -2.11 -14.70 1.22
N SER A 288 -2.91 -13.85 1.85
CA SER A 288 -3.84 -14.23 2.90
C SER A 288 -4.90 -15.23 2.39
N GLY A 289 -5.21 -15.18 1.09
CA GLY A 289 -6.20 -16.03 0.44
C GLY A 289 -7.64 -15.60 0.70
N PHE A 290 -7.86 -14.50 1.43
CA PHE A 290 -9.19 -13.96 1.67
C PHE A 290 -9.70 -13.20 0.45
N ALA A 291 -10.94 -13.51 0.03
CA ALA A 291 -11.62 -12.71 -0.98
C ALA A 291 -12.29 -11.46 -0.37
N ALA A 292 -12.65 -10.52 -1.25
CA ALA A 292 -13.44 -9.37 -0.85
C ALA A 292 -14.75 -9.80 -0.17
N GLY A 293 -15.00 -9.29 1.03
CA GLY A 293 -16.21 -9.58 1.80
C GLY A 293 -16.23 -10.92 2.55
N GLU A 294 -15.17 -11.73 2.51
CA GLU A 294 -15.01 -12.89 3.39
C GLU A 294 -14.67 -12.47 4.82
N ASP A 295 -14.94 -13.33 5.81
CA ASP A 295 -14.55 -13.09 7.19
C ASP A 295 -13.02 -13.06 7.28
N GLY A 296 -12.45 -11.88 7.53
CA GLY A 296 -11.02 -11.62 7.43
C GLY A 296 -10.71 -10.13 7.15
N PRO A 297 -9.49 -9.81 6.68
CA PRO A 297 -9.00 -8.43 6.56
C PRO A 297 -9.69 -7.60 5.47
N HIS A 298 -10.41 -8.25 4.55
CA HIS A 298 -11.10 -7.60 3.43
C HIS A 298 -12.63 -7.63 3.58
N ARG A 299 -13.13 -7.84 4.80
CA ARG A 299 -14.57 -8.01 5.09
C ARG A 299 -15.43 -6.78 4.72
N PHE A 300 -14.85 -5.58 4.80
CA PHE A 300 -15.59 -4.32 4.73
C PHE A 300 -15.41 -3.54 3.41
N TYR A 301 -14.68 -4.09 2.45
CA TYR A 301 -14.41 -3.40 1.19
C TYR A 301 -14.14 -4.35 0.01
N PHE A 302 -14.11 -3.79 -1.19
CA PHE A 302 -13.83 -4.52 -2.44
C PHE A 302 -12.39 -4.37 -2.89
N LEU A 303 -11.89 -5.39 -3.60
CA LEU A 303 -10.51 -5.48 -4.10
C LEU A 303 -10.43 -5.34 -5.63
N CYS A 304 -11.50 -4.81 -6.25
CA CYS A 304 -11.69 -4.79 -7.69
C CYS A 304 -11.14 -3.56 -8.40
N ALA A 305 -10.52 -2.62 -7.68
CA ALA A 305 -9.87 -1.46 -8.29
C ALA A 305 -8.80 -1.94 -9.27
N TYR A 306 -8.64 -1.24 -10.38
CA TYR A 306 -7.72 -1.63 -11.43
C TYR A 306 -7.17 -0.40 -12.15
N ILE A 307 -5.89 -0.47 -12.51
CA ILE A 307 -5.22 0.54 -13.32
C ILE A 307 -4.22 -0.14 -14.25
N SER A 308 -4.25 0.23 -15.53
CA SER A 308 -3.30 -0.32 -16.52
C SER A 308 -1.93 0.36 -16.41
N ASP A 309 -0.90 -0.18 -17.09
CA ASP A 309 0.44 0.42 -17.03
C ASP A 309 0.47 1.80 -17.72
N GLU A 310 -0.37 2.00 -18.73
CA GLU A 310 -0.48 3.26 -19.49
C GLU A 310 -1.15 4.38 -18.70
N GLU A 311 -1.88 4.03 -17.65
CA GLU A 311 -2.57 4.99 -16.77
C GLU A 311 -1.74 5.35 -15.54
N MET A 312 -0.54 4.78 -15.38
CA MET A 312 0.33 5.08 -14.25
C MET A 312 0.63 6.58 -14.18
N PRO A 313 0.72 7.17 -12.97
CA PRO A 313 0.91 8.60 -12.80
C PRO A 313 2.36 9.07 -13.08
N TRP A 314 3.19 8.22 -13.66
CA TRP A 314 4.56 8.52 -14.09
C TRP A 314 4.78 8.08 -15.53
N ASP A 315 5.76 8.69 -16.18
CA ASP A 315 6.19 8.29 -17.51
C ASP A 315 7.12 7.07 -17.43
N ALA A 316 6.72 5.97 -18.05
CA ALA A 316 7.48 4.72 -18.07
C ALA A 316 8.78 4.82 -18.88
N GLU A 317 8.89 5.78 -19.81
CA GLU A 317 10.09 6.00 -20.62
C GLU A 317 11.08 6.97 -19.97
N SER A 318 10.68 7.61 -18.86
CA SER A 318 11.50 8.60 -18.19
C SER A 318 12.70 7.97 -17.48
N ILE A 319 13.90 8.38 -17.89
CA ILE A 319 15.18 8.01 -17.29
C ILE A 319 15.55 8.88 -16.08
N ASP A 320 14.98 10.08 -16.00
CA ASP A 320 15.20 11.01 -14.89
C ASP A 320 14.19 10.67 -13.80
N TRP A 321 14.71 10.24 -12.65
CA TRP A 321 13.93 9.67 -11.57
C TRP A 321 13.38 10.70 -10.58
#